data_AF-A0A1T4MXK4-F1
#
_entry.id   AF-A0A1T4MXK4-F1
#
_cell.length_a   1.000
_cell.length_b   1.000
_cell.length_c   1.000
_cell.angle_alpha   90.00
_cell.angle_beta   90.00
_cell.angle_gamma   90.00
#
_symmetry.space_group_name_H-M   'P 1'
#
loop_
_entity.id
_entity.type
_entity.pdbx_description
1 polymer ?
#
loop_
_entity_poly.entity_id
_entity_poly.type
_entity_poly.pdbx_seq_one_letter_code
_entity_poly.pdbx_strand_id
1 'polypeptide(L)'
;MMPGYTYRPGPQEVAEALSERIIRLYDDASSYPFSIALSGGSTPKVLFDYWRAHPEVLQERDIHFWWVDERMVPVESKDSNFGNALRAVFDPIGYDSDKLHPIAYVEGQSIDEAVAKYNSEVEAFKKEYAKPEPFDLVILGVGEDGHTSSLFPGQELYDIDKDFLRSVHPVNGIERVALSYEGIRRAPKCIFHVTGASKTDRLAEVISLAVGKTSDIETRRLPAAYAMRIAQKAEIFTDIKLPTSRKRGLSSHLLSGILNPSLLWLSVLPILLAESEGFGLWGLTPHLCAAGLLILFAVIQSLFRINYRSLYAHLPLLLLIPFHKVILVRLMEGMMSLSGNYSTPLLFGLIVVASIWGISSIRTCELSKHPTCRELLFSHRLMGAVAALYLPLYIVLSGHTWMDGVLPALLIVSVWATHTLRILGRARRRARTTIPTCIESRQEVRVAIIRGQEVWLTPNPCTDREECRDYDLPFSTFIRSGEDRQTALDRLKKRLPKGHNPKFLLRYNSDDNDGGHVVYLYVINLGTECPPPEVTVGGEFWCARRINEEINKGMLSPVFKEEYQYLKHTILLANSIVSKRKCGA
;
A
#
# COMPACT_ATOMS: atom_id res chain seq x y z
N MET A 1 10.98 -16.73 -16.76
CA MET A 1 10.37 -16.76 -18.12
C MET A 1 9.14 -15.85 -18.09
N MET A 2 8.78 -15.12 -19.15
CA MET A 2 7.52 -14.38 -19.12
C MET A 2 6.34 -15.38 -19.19
N PRO A 3 5.30 -15.21 -18.37
CA PRO A 3 4.12 -16.05 -18.46
C PRO A 3 3.43 -15.83 -19.80
N GLY A 4 2.79 -16.88 -20.33
CA GLY A 4 1.87 -16.73 -21.46
C GLY A 4 0.74 -15.77 -21.08
N TYR A 5 0.28 -14.94 -22.01
CA TYR A 5 -0.73 -13.92 -21.72
C TYR A 5 -1.86 -13.96 -22.75
N THR A 6 -3.08 -14.16 -22.27
CA THR A 6 -4.31 -14.18 -23.06
C THR A 6 -5.25 -13.10 -22.55
N TYR A 7 -5.48 -12.10 -23.39
CA TYR A 7 -6.45 -11.02 -23.16
C TYR A 7 -7.75 -11.27 -23.91
N ARG A 8 -8.88 -11.00 -23.26
CA ARG A 8 -10.21 -10.94 -23.87
C ARG A 8 -11.00 -9.73 -23.34
N PRO A 9 -11.95 -9.16 -24.10
CA PRO A 9 -12.59 -7.89 -23.75
C PRO A 9 -13.62 -7.97 -22.61
N GLY A 10 -13.84 -9.13 -21.99
CA GLY A 10 -14.73 -9.29 -20.85
C GLY A 10 -14.58 -10.64 -20.14
N PRO A 11 -15.14 -10.82 -18.93
CA PRO A 11 -15.03 -12.06 -18.16
C PRO A 11 -15.61 -13.29 -18.87
N GLN A 12 -16.68 -13.12 -19.66
CA GLN A 12 -17.33 -14.23 -20.39
C GLN A 12 -16.40 -14.79 -21.47
N GLU A 13 -15.79 -13.90 -22.26
CA GLU A 13 -14.85 -14.27 -23.32
C GLU A 13 -13.54 -14.82 -22.75
N VAL A 14 -13.14 -14.39 -21.54
CA VAL A 14 -12.05 -15.02 -20.80
C VAL A 14 -12.41 -16.46 -20.41
N ALA A 15 -13.62 -16.71 -19.92
CA ALA A 15 -14.08 -18.05 -19.57
C ALA A 15 -14.16 -18.99 -20.79
N GLU A 16 -14.64 -18.50 -21.92
CA GLU A 16 -14.62 -19.22 -23.21
C GLU A 16 -13.19 -19.58 -23.61
N ALA A 17 -12.28 -18.59 -23.67
CA ALA A 17 -10.89 -18.81 -24.06
C ALA A 17 -10.15 -19.75 -23.10
N LEU A 18 -10.44 -19.68 -21.79
CA LEU A 18 -9.90 -20.60 -20.80
C LEU A 18 -10.43 -22.02 -21.00
N SER A 19 -11.72 -22.17 -21.31
CA SER A 19 -12.32 -23.47 -21.62
C SER A 19 -11.71 -24.09 -22.88
N GLU A 20 -11.54 -23.32 -23.96
CA GLU A 20 -10.80 -23.79 -25.13
C GLU A 20 -9.37 -24.20 -24.79
N ARG A 21 -8.70 -23.46 -23.90
CA ARG A 21 -7.34 -23.79 -23.47
C ARG A 21 -7.29 -25.11 -22.73
N ILE A 22 -8.26 -25.36 -21.84
CA ILE A 22 -8.41 -26.62 -21.11
C ILE A 22 -8.61 -27.78 -22.09
N ILE A 23 -9.50 -27.62 -23.07
CA ILE A 23 -9.74 -28.64 -24.11
C ILE A 23 -8.45 -28.98 -24.85
N ARG A 24 -7.71 -27.96 -25.33
CA ARG A 24 -6.43 -28.21 -26.02
C ARG A 24 -5.40 -28.90 -25.13
N LEU A 25 -5.32 -28.53 -23.85
CA LEU A 25 -4.39 -29.17 -22.91
C LEU A 25 -4.79 -30.61 -22.61
N TYR A 26 -6.09 -30.91 -22.57
CA TYR A 26 -6.62 -32.27 -22.46
C TYR A 26 -6.28 -33.07 -23.71
N ASP A 27 -6.56 -32.55 -24.91
CA ASP A 27 -6.30 -33.25 -26.18
C ASP A 27 -4.79 -33.52 -26.39
N ASP A 28 -3.93 -32.62 -25.92
CA ASP A 28 -2.46 -32.75 -25.97
C ASP A 28 -1.88 -33.64 -24.84
N ALA A 29 -2.70 -34.12 -23.90
CA ALA A 29 -2.23 -34.87 -22.74
C ALA A 29 -1.71 -36.26 -23.12
N SER A 30 -0.58 -36.66 -22.52
CA SER A 30 0.04 -37.97 -22.75
C SER A 30 -0.47 -39.08 -21.83
N SER A 31 -1.27 -38.73 -20.82
CA SER A 31 -1.78 -39.66 -19.80
C SER A 31 -3.13 -39.20 -19.29
N TYR A 32 -3.98 -40.17 -18.97
CA TYR A 32 -5.31 -39.95 -18.39
C TYR A 32 -5.43 -40.72 -17.08
N PRO A 33 -6.32 -40.30 -16.17
CA PRO A 33 -7.22 -39.14 -16.26
C PRO A 33 -6.52 -37.79 -16.25
N PHE A 34 -7.14 -36.76 -16.82
CA PHE A 34 -6.63 -35.40 -16.82
C PHE A 34 -7.04 -34.67 -15.53
N SER A 35 -6.09 -34.32 -14.68
CA SER A 35 -6.33 -33.75 -13.35
C SER A 35 -6.22 -32.23 -13.35
N ILE A 36 -7.30 -31.53 -12.98
CA ILE A 36 -7.34 -30.07 -12.86
C ILE A 36 -7.58 -29.67 -11.40
N ALA A 37 -6.65 -28.90 -10.80
CA ALA A 37 -6.86 -28.27 -9.50
C ALA A 37 -7.43 -26.86 -9.66
N LEU A 38 -8.63 -26.61 -9.10
CA LEU A 38 -9.39 -25.38 -9.25
C LEU A 38 -9.36 -24.50 -8.00
N SER A 39 -9.23 -23.19 -8.21
CA SER A 39 -9.48 -22.18 -7.19
C SER A 39 -10.96 -21.88 -7.03
N GLY A 40 -11.36 -21.49 -5.81
CA GLY A 40 -12.68 -20.92 -5.54
C GLY A 40 -12.73 -19.40 -5.70
N GLY A 41 -13.79 -18.78 -5.17
CA GLY A 41 -13.99 -17.33 -5.20
C GLY A 41 -14.87 -16.82 -6.35
N SER A 42 -14.88 -15.50 -6.55
CA SER A 42 -15.82 -14.84 -7.47
C SER A 42 -15.45 -14.95 -8.94
N THR A 43 -14.15 -15.06 -9.27
CA THR A 43 -13.66 -15.13 -10.66
C THR A 43 -13.97 -16.48 -11.33
N PRO A 44 -13.79 -17.64 -10.67
CA PRO A 44 -14.23 -18.93 -11.22
C PRO A 44 -15.74 -19.02 -11.47
N LYS A 45 -16.57 -18.19 -10.83
CA LYS A 45 -18.03 -18.20 -11.05
C LYS A 45 -18.39 -18.01 -12.52
N VAL A 46 -17.73 -17.10 -13.24
CA VAL A 46 -18.01 -16.86 -14.67
C VAL A 46 -17.61 -18.07 -15.52
N LEU A 47 -16.54 -18.77 -15.13
CA LEU A 47 -16.12 -20.03 -15.77
C LEU A 47 -17.16 -21.14 -15.53
N PHE A 48 -17.69 -21.25 -14.31
CA PHE A 48 -18.75 -22.22 -13.99
C PHE A 48 -20.06 -21.90 -14.70
N ASP A 49 -20.43 -20.63 -14.80
CA ASP A 49 -21.61 -20.20 -15.57
C ASP A 49 -21.44 -20.57 -17.06
N TYR A 50 -20.23 -20.42 -17.62
CA TYR A 50 -19.91 -20.84 -18.99
C TYR A 50 -20.01 -22.36 -19.16
N TRP A 51 -19.37 -23.16 -18.30
CA TRP A 51 -19.44 -24.62 -18.35
C TRP A 51 -20.86 -25.17 -18.14
N ARG A 52 -21.68 -24.50 -17.33
CA ARG A 52 -23.09 -24.85 -17.18
C ARG A 52 -23.88 -24.63 -18.47
N ALA A 53 -23.59 -23.56 -19.20
CA ALA A 53 -24.22 -23.28 -20.49
C ALA A 53 -23.69 -24.19 -21.62
N HIS A 54 -22.48 -24.72 -21.44
CA HIS A 54 -21.74 -25.54 -22.42
C HIS A 54 -21.24 -26.85 -21.77
N PRO A 55 -22.14 -27.73 -21.30
CA PRO A 55 -21.75 -28.94 -20.56
C PRO A 55 -20.86 -29.90 -21.38
N GLU A 56 -20.95 -29.86 -22.71
CA GLU A 56 -20.11 -30.63 -23.65
C GLU A 56 -18.60 -30.32 -23.51
N VAL A 57 -18.26 -29.17 -22.93
CA VAL A 57 -16.87 -28.81 -22.60
C VAL A 57 -16.28 -29.80 -21.58
N LEU A 58 -17.11 -30.34 -20.68
CA LEU A 58 -16.66 -31.22 -19.59
C LEU A 58 -17.12 -32.67 -19.75
N GLN A 59 -18.39 -32.90 -20.10
CA GLN A 59 -19.02 -34.24 -20.05
C GLN A 59 -18.38 -35.27 -20.99
N GLU A 60 -17.76 -34.83 -22.08
CA GLU A 60 -17.12 -35.73 -23.07
C GLU A 60 -15.67 -36.08 -22.71
N ARG A 61 -15.14 -35.60 -21.57
CA ARG A 61 -13.71 -35.67 -21.24
C ARG A 61 -13.48 -36.37 -19.91
N ASP A 62 -12.39 -37.13 -19.85
CA ASP A 62 -11.96 -37.78 -18.63
C ASP A 62 -11.16 -36.82 -17.73
N ILE A 63 -11.88 -35.85 -17.16
CA ILE A 63 -11.30 -34.79 -16.32
C ILE A 63 -11.66 -35.06 -14.86
N HIS A 64 -10.63 -35.15 -14.00
CA HIS A 64 -10.80 -35.20 -12.55
C HIS A 64 -10.51 -33.82 -11.94
N PHE A 65 -11.46 -33.31 -11.17
CA PHE A 65 -11.38 -32.00 -10.53
C PHE A 65 -10.94 -32.11 -9.07
N TRP A 66 -9.99 -31.28 -8.71
CA TRP A 66 -9.42 -31.13 -7.37
C TRP A 66 -9.56 -29.67 -6.94
N TRP A 67 -9.47 -29.39 -5.64
CA TRP A 67 -9.49 -28.02 -5.13
C TRP A 67 -8.12 -27.59 -4.65
N VAL A 68 -7.69 -26.39 -5.06
CA VAL A 68 -6.41 -25.81 -4.60
C VAL A 68 -6.50 -25.31 -3.18
N ASP A 69 -7.69 -24.94 -2.69
CA ASP A 69 -7.90 -24.55 -1.31
C ASP A 69 -9.34 -24.77 -0.89
N GLU A 70 -9.56 -24.98 0.41
CA GLU A 70 -10.90 -25.05 0.98
C GLU A 70 -10.93 -24.53 2.42
N ARG A 71 -12.05 -23.91 2.77
CA ARG A 71 -12.37 -23.44 4.11
C ARG A 71 -12.93 -24.63 4.85
N MET A 72 -12.46 -24.90 6.07
CA MET A 72 -12.96 -26.02 6.85
C MET A 72 -14.35 -25.73 7.42
N VAL A 73 -15.35 -25.76 6.54
CA VAL A 73 -16.77 -25.53 6.79
C VAL A 73 -17.61 -26.58 6.05
N PRO A 74 -18.85 -26.87 6.49
CA PRO A 74 -19.74 -27.77 5.78
C PRO A 74 -19.94 -27.41 4.30
N VAL A 75 -20.20 -28.39 3.44
CA VAL A 75 -20.38 -28.20 1.98
C VAL A 75 -21.58 -27.32 1.64
N GLU A 76 -22.60 -27.30 2.50
CA GLU A 76 -23.79 -26.46 2.38
C GLU A 76 -23.47 -24.98 2.67
N SER A 77 -22.33 -24.70 3.31
CA SER A 77 -21.89 -23.33 3.55
C SER A 77 -21.68 -22.59 2.23
N LYS A 78 -22.11 -21.32 2.22
CA LYS A 78 -21.80 -20.36 1.15
C LYS A 78 -20.29 -20.11 1.02
N ASP A 79 -19.52 -20.42 2.07
CA ASP A 79 -18.07 -20.20 2.12
C ASP A 79 -17.27 -21.42 1.64
N SER A 80 -17.92 -22.57 1.36
CA SER A 80 -17.24 -23.73 0.76
C SER A 80 -16.98 -23.51 -0.72
N ASN A 81 -15.71 -23.61 -1.12
CA ASN A 81 -15.29 -23.55 -2.52
C ASN A 81 -15.86 -24.74 -3.32
N PHE A 82 -15.79 -25.95 -2.77
CA PHE A 82 -16.37 -27.16 -3.37
C PHE A 82 -17.88 -27.03 -3.51
N GLY A 83 -18.59 -26.72 -2.42
CA GLY A 83 -20.04 -26.58 -2.43
C GLY A 83 -20.53 -25.53 -3.42
N ASN A 84 -19.80 -24.42 -3.57
CA ASN A 84 -20.12 -23.40 -4.56
C ASN A 84 -19.94 -23.91 -6.00
N ALA A 85 -18.85 -24.63 -6.31
CA ALA A 85 -18.64 -25.20 -7.63
C ALA A 85 -19.68 -26.30 -7.95
N LEU A 86 -19.97 -27.15 -6.95
CA LEU A 86 -20.97 -28.21 -7.05
C LEU A 86 -22.34 -27.64 -7.44
N ARG A 87 -22.85 -26.67 -6.68
CA ARG A 87 -24.14 -26.00 -6.96
C ARG A 87 -24.15 -25.18 -8.25
N ALA A 88 -23.02 -24.58 -8.62
CA ALA A 88 -22.95 -23.68 -9.77
C ALA A 88 -22.91 -24.44 -11.10
N VAL A 89 -22.16 -25.53 -11.18
CA VAL A 89 -21.91 -26.25 -12.44
C VAL A 89 -22.08 -27.76 -12.33
N PHE A 90 -21.41 -28.44 -11.40
CA PHE A 90 -21.28 -29.90 -11.46
C PHE A 90 -22.60 -30.64 -11.22
N ASP A 91 -23.39 -30.23 -10.21
CA ASP A 91 -24.74 -30.79 -9.99
C ASP A 91 -25.68 -30.45 -11.16
N PRO A 92 -25.80 -29.18 -11.62
CA PRO A 92 -26.65 -28.82 -12.74
C PRO A 92 -26.39 -29.59 -14.04
N ILE A 93 -25.13 -29.93 -14.34
CA ILE A 93 -24.78 -30.69 -15.53
C ILE A 93 -24.74 -32.20 -15.29
N GLY A 94 -25.02 -32.67 -14.06
CA GLY A 94 -24.94 -34.10 -13.71
C GLY A 94 -23.53 -34.68 -13.94
N TYR A 95 -22.49 -33.94 -13.55
CA TYR A 95 -21.11 -34.41 -13.67
C TYR A 95 -20.86 -35.61 -12.76
N ASP A 96 -20.01 -36.53 -13.20
CA ASP A 96 -19.66 -37.73 -12.44
C ASP A 96 -18.97 -37.37 -11.11
N SER A 97 -19.61 -37.71 -9.99
CA SER A 97 -19.09 -37.40 -8.65
C SER A 97 -17.79 -38.13 -8.34
N ASP A 98 -17.53 -39.28 -8.95
CA ASP A 98 -16.28 -40.04 -8.75
C ASP A 98 -15.06 -39.32 -9.35
N LYS A 99 -15.33 -38.32 -10.21
CA LYS A 99 -14.31 -37.44 -10.81
C LYS A 99 -14.13 -36.14 -10.03
N LEU A 100 -14.83 -35.95 -8.92
CA LEU A 100 -14.72 -34.77 -8.06
C LEU A 100 -14.03 -35.16 -6.75
N HIS A 101 -12.88 -34.54 -6.46
CA HIS A 101 -12.05 -34.82 -5.29
C HIS A 101 -12.05 -33.64 -4.33
N PRO A 102 -13.10 -33.47 -3.50
CA PRO A 102 -13.20 -32.34 -2.58
C PRO A 102 -12.23 -32.45 -1.40
N ILE A 103 -11.76 -31.31 -0.92
CA ILE A 103 -11.20 -31.21 0.43
C ILE A 103 -12.39 -31.30 1.40
N ALA A 104 -12.65 -32.50 1.91
CA ALA A 104 -13.82 -32.76 2.74
C ALA A 104 -13.71 -32.09 4.12
N TYR A 105 -14.76 -31.36 4.51
CA TYR A 105 -14.96 -30.98 5.91
C TYR A 105 -15.57 -32.14 6.69
N VAL A 106 -14.95 -32.49 7.82
CA VAL A 106 -15.48 -33.46 8.78
C VAL A 106 -15.56 -32.79 10.14
N GLU A 107 -16.75 -32.82 10.74
CA GLU A 107 -16.96 -32.22 12.06
C GLU A 107 -16.06 -32.89 13.11
N GLY A 108 -15.37 -32.08 13.91
CA GLY A 108 -14.42 -32.55 14.92
C GLY A 108 -13.04 -32.98 14.40
N GLN A 109 -12.84 -33.03 13.08
CA GLN A 109 -11.52 -33.29 12.48
C GLN A 109 -10.62 -32.06 12.63
N SER A 110 -9.37 -32.27 13.04
CA SER A 110 -8.37 -31.20 13.05
C SER A 110 -7.91 -30.84 11.64
N ILE A 111 -7.46 -29.60 11.45
CA ILE A 111 -6.92 -29.16 10.16
C ILE A 111 -5.71 -29.99 9.71
N ASP A 112 -4.86 -30.43 10.64
CA ASP A 112 -3.67 -31.22 10.31
C ASP A 112 -4.05 -32.63 9.83
N GLU A 113 -5.11 -33.23 10.40
CA GLU A 113 -5.70 -34.48 9.90
C GLU A 113 -6.33 -34.29 8.52
N ALA A 114 -7.02 -33.18 8.27
CA ALA A 114 -7.60 -32.88 6.95
C ALA A 114 -6.50 -32.73 5.88
N VAL A 115 -5.43 -32.00 6.19
CA VAL A 115 -4.25 -31.86 5.33
C VAL A 115 -3.59 -33.23 5.07
N ALA A 116 -3.40 -34.05 6.11
CA ALA A 116 -2.78 -35.37 5.96
C ALA A 116 -3.64 -36.32 5.12
N LYS A 117 -4.96 -36.31 5.32
CA LYS A 117 -5.92 -37.09 4.54
C LYS A 117 -5.88 -36.70 3.06
N TYR A 118 -5.99 -35.41 2.75
CA TYR A 118 -6.02 -34.96 1.36
C TYR A 118 -4.70 -35.20 0.62
N ASN A 119 -3.54 -35.00 1.27
CA ASN A 119 -2.25 -35.41 0.69
C ASN A 119 -2.19 -36.93 0.43
N SER A 120 -2.79 -37.75 1.30
CA SER A 120 -2.82 -39.21 1.13
C SER A 120 -3.71 -39.64 -0.04
N GLU A 121 -4.84 -38.95 -0.25
CA GLU A 121 -5.72 -39.16 -1.40
C GLU A 121 -5.02 -38.82 -2.72
N VAL A 122 -4.31 -37.69 -2.75
CA VAL A 122 -3.50 -37.25 -3.89
C VAL A 122 -2.40 -38.29 -4.21
N GLU A 123 -1.69 -38.77 -3.20
CA GLU A 123 -0.65 -39.80 -3.38
C GLU A 123 -1.22 -41.16 -3.79
N ALA A 124 -2.40 -41.54 -3.28
CA ALA A 124 -3.08 -42.76 -3.70
C ALA A 124 -3.49 -42.67 -5.17
N PHE A 125 -4.07 -41.54 -5.59
CA PHE A 125 -4.47 -41.30 -6.97
C PHE A 125 -3.28 -41.33 -7.94
N LYS A 126 -2.16 -40.68 -7.58
CA LYS A 126 -0.93 -40.75 -8.38
C LYS A 126 -0.46 -42.19 -8.59
N LYS A 127 -0.52 -43.02 -7.55
CA LYS A 127 -0.10 -44.44 -7.62
C LYS A 127 -1.06 -45.27 -8.46
N GLU A 128 -2.37 -45.09 -8.27
CA GLU A 128 -3.42 -45.81 -9.00
C GLU A 128 -3.29 -45.61 -10.51
N TYR A 129 -3.05 -44.37 -10.94
CA TYR A 129 -2.95 -44.02 -12.36
C TYR A 129 -1.50 -43.91 -12.86
N ALA A 130 -0.51 -44.34 -12.07
CA ALA A 130 0.92 -44.26 -12.37
C ALA A 130 1.38 -42.87 -12.87
N LYS A 131 0.82 -41.80 -12.32
CA LYS A 131 1.10 -40.42 -12.73
C LYS A 131 2.36 -39.89 -12.03
N PRO A 132 3.25 -39.20 -12.77
CA PRO A 132 4.44 -38.59 -12.17
C PRO A 132 4.07 -37.45 -11.22
N GLU A 133 3.06 -36.66 -11.59
CA GLU A 133 2.57 -35.50 -10.83
C GLU A 133 1.05 -35.60 -10.66
N PRO A 134 0.50 -35.08 -9.55
CA PRO A 134 -0.92 -35.23 -9.25
C PRO A 134 -1.84 -34.43 -10.17
N PHE A 135 -1.36 -33.29 -10.66
CA PHE A 135 -2.14 -32.32 -11.42
C PHE A 135 -1.48 -32.05 -12.77
N ASP A 136 -2.24 -32.14 -13.85
CA ASP A 136 -1.79 -31.73 -15.19
C ASP A 136 -1.92 -30.21 -15.35
N LEU A 137 -2.93 -29.63 -14.69
CA LEU A 137 -3.23 -28.21 -14.71
C LEU A 137 -3.66 -27.70 -13.33
N VAL A 138 -3.05 -26.61 -12.88
CA VAL A 138 -3.51 -25.84 -11.73
C VAL A 138 -4.08 -24.51 -12.21
N ILE A 139 -5.31 -24.18 -11.81
CA ILE A 139 -5.96 -22.90 -12.11
C ILE A 139 -6.10 -22.09 -10.82
N LEU A 140 -5.37 -20.97 -10.76
CA LEU A 140 -5.27 -20.09 -9.60
C LEU A 140 -5.96 -18.76 -9.83
N GLY A 141 -6.58 -18.22 -8.77
CA GLY A 141 -6.98 -16.82 -8.69
C GLY A 141 -5.89 -15.92 -8.11
N VAL A 142 -6.17 -14.61 -8.09
CA VAL A 142 -5.34 -13.59 -7.41
C VAL A 142 -6.22 -12.71 -6.51
N GLY A 143 -5.93 -12.73 -5.21
CA GLY A 143 -6.53 -11.87 -4.20
C GLY A 143 -6.19 -10.39 -4.39
N GLU A 144 -6.98 -9.47 -3.81
CA GLU A 144 -6.68 -8.03 -3.87
C GLU A 144 -5.44 -7.64 -3.04
N ASP A 145 -5.08 -8.49 -2.08
CA ASP A 145 -3.85 -8.50 -1.30
C ASP A 145 -2.71 -9.27 -1.99
N GLY A 146 -2.95 -9.88 -3.15
CA GLY A 146 -1.97 -10.70 -3.88
C GLY A 146 -1.82 -12.14 -3.37
N HIS A 147 -2.73 -12.63 -2.51
CA HIS A 147 -2.77 -14.05 -2.18
C HIS A 147 -3.18 -14.90 -3.40
N THR A 148 -2.86 -16.18 -3.36
CA THR A 148 -3.37 -17.20 -4.29
C THR A 148 -3.56 -18.50 -3.54
N SER A 149 -4.45 -19.39 -4.00
CA SER A 149 -4.91 -20.52 -3.18
C SER A 149 -5.38 -19.96 -1.83
N SER A 150 -4.80 -20.42 -0.73
CA SER A 150 -4.86 -19.77 0.57
C SER A 150 -3.48 -19.46 1.13
N LEU A 151 -2.53 -19.07 0.27
CA LEU A 151 -1.20 -18.60 0.64
C LEU A 151 -1.25 -17.09 0.77
N PHE A 152 -1.21 -16.56 2.00
CA PHE A 152 -1.39 -15.12 2.25
C PHE A 152 -0.07 -14.36 2.47
N PRO A 153 -0.02 -13.05 2.15
CA PRO A 153 1.13 -12.22 2.46
C PRO A 153 1.49 -12.26 3.95
N GLY A 154 2.79 -12.33 4.24
CA GLY A 154 3.32 -12.29 5.62
C GLY A 154 3.29 -13.62 6.38
N GLN A 155 2.93 -14.73 5.73
CA GLN A 155 3.02 -16.07 6.30
C GLN A 155 4.28 -16.80 5.80
N GLU A 156 4.97 -17.48 6.72
CA GLU A 156 6.13 -18.33 6.41
C GLU A 156 5.67 -19.73 5.97
N LEU A 157 5.00 -19.80 4.81
CA LEU A 157 4.51 -21.04 4.19
C LEU A 157 5.37 -21.46 2.99
N TYR A 158 6.68 -21.21 3.09
CA TYR A 158 7.67 -21.50 2.03
C TYR A 158 8.45 -22.76 2.36
N ASP A 159 9.05 -23.37 1.34
CA ASP A 159 10.00 -24.47 1.50
C ASP A 159 9.41 -25.71 2.22
N ILE A 160 8.10 -25.92 2.08
CA ILE A 160 7.35 -27.09 2.60
C ILE A 160 7.24 -28.13 1.48
N ASP A 161 7.86 -29.29 1.68
CA ASP A 161 7.88 -30.41 0.73
C ASP A 161 6.63 -31.30 0.86
N LYS A 162 5.45 -30.72 0.61
CA LYS A 162 4.15 -31.41 0.55
C LYS A 162 3.26 -30.71 -0.48
N ASP A 163 2.33 -31.43 -1.10
CA ASP A 163 1.42 -30.81 -2.07
C ASP A 163 0.41 -29.87 -1.38
N PHE A 164 -0.11 -30.26 -0.22
CA PHE A 164 -1.03 -29.45 0.58
C PHE A 164 -0.51 -29.18 1.98
N LEU A 165 -0.86 -28.00 2.51
CA LEU A 165 -0.49 -27.51 3.83
C LEU A 165 -1.66 -26.85 4.55
N ARG A 166 -1.50 -26.67 5.86
CA ARG A 166 -2.39 -25.84 6.68
C ARG A 166 -2.10 -24.37 6.41
N SER A 167 -3.14 -23.61 6.13
CA SER A 167 -3.10 -22.14 6.11
C SER A 167 -4.20 -21.57 7.00
N VAL A 168 -4.01 -20.33 7.42
CA VAL A 168 -4.97 -19.58 8.24
C VAL A 168 -5.17 -18.22 7.60
N HIS A 169 -6.41 -17.85 7.32
CA HIS A 169 -6.66 -16.52 6.77
C HIS A 169 -6.31 -15.43 7.80
N PRO A 170 -5.44 -14.46 7.48
CA PRO A 170 -4.79 -13.59 8.47
C PRO A 170 -5.75 -12.65 9.23
N VAL A 171 -6.92 -12.35 8.64
CA VAL A 171 -7.91 -11.43 9.25
C VAL A 171 -8.98 -12.17 10.06
N ASN A 172 -9.72 -13.10 9.44
CA ASN A 172 -10.83 -13.81 10.10
C ASN A 172 -10.41 -15.08 10.85
N GLY A 173 -9.14 -15.51 10.74
CA GLY A 173 -8.63 -16.68 11.44
C GLY A 173 -9.18 -18.02 10.94
N ILE A 174 -9.92 -18.05 9.83
CA ILE A 174 -10.48 -19.29 9.28
C ILE A 174 -9.32 -20.16 8.78
N GLU A 175 -9.27 -21.39 9.29
CA GLU A 175 -8.32 -22.41 8.85
C GLU A 175 -8.72 -22.98 7.50
N ARG A 176 -7.71 -23.27 6.69
CA ARG A 176 -7.86 -23.71 5.31
C ARG A 176 -6.82 -24.77 5.00
N VAL A 177 -7.22 -25.78 4.24
CA VAL A 177 -6.27 -26.61 3.50
C VAL A 177 -5.92 -25.85 2.24
N ALA A 178 -4.64 -25.72 1.93
CA ALA A 178 -4.15 -24.95 0.79
C ALA A 178 -3.08 -25.72 0.03
N LEU A 179 -3.16 -25.67 -1.29
CA LEU A 179 -2.11 -26.13 -2.21
C LEU A 179 -0.87 -25.28 -1.94
N SER A 180 0.23 -25.95 -1.65
CA SER A 180 1.50 -25.33 -1.32
C SER A 180 2.19 -24.79 -2.57
N TYR A 181 3.27 -24.03 -2.37
CA TYR A 181 4.16 -23.65 -3.46
C TYR A 181 4.78 -24.87 -4.17
N GLU A 182 5.06 -25.94 -3.44
CA GLU A 182 5.62 -27.17 -3.99
C GLU A 182 4.60 -27.90 -4.89
N GLY A 183 3.34 -27.99 -4.44
CA GLY A 183 2.25 -28.53 -5.27
C GLY A 183 2.02 -27.70 -6.54
N ILE A 184 2.12 -26.37 -6.46
CA ILE A 184 2.05 -25.47 -7.63
C ILE A 184 3.24 -25.69 -8.57
N ARG A 185 4.45 -25.84 -8.01
CA ARG A 185 5.70 -26.02 -8.79
C ARG A 185 5.73 -27.36 -9.54
N ARG A 186 5.15 -28.41 -8.97
CA ARG A 186 5.06 -29.75 -9.56
C ARG A 186 4.14 -29.81 -10.79
N ALA A 187 3.10 -28.99 -10.83
CA ALA A 187 2.18 -28.96 -11.95
C ALA A 187 2.87 -28.54 -13.28
N PRO A 188 2.72 -29.31 -14.37
CA PRO A 188 3.30 -28.98 -15.67
C PRO A 188 2.77 -27.68 -16.29
N LYS A 189 1.57 -27.25 -15.87
CA LYS A 189 0.89 -26.02 -16.31
C LYS A 189 0.21 -25.35 -15.11
N CYS A 190 0.38 -24.03 -15.00
CA CYS A 190 -0.33 -23.20 -14.04
C CYS A 190 -0.98 -22.02 -14.77
N ILE A 191 -2.30 -21.90 -14.68
CA ILE A 191 -3.06 -20.78 -15.24
C ILE A 191 -3.49 -19.85 -14.10
N PHE A 192 -3.23 -18.55 -14.25
CA PHE A 192 -3.79 -17.50 -13.42
C PHE A 192 -5.02 -16.93 -14.12
N HIS A 193 -6.21 -17.24 -13.60
CA HIS A 193 -7.49 -16.73 -14.07
C HIS A 193 -7.87 -15.51 -13.22
N VAL A 194 -7.78 -14.32 -13.81
CA VAL A 194 -7.96 -13.05 -13.07
C VAL A 194 -8.84 -12.13 -13.90
N THR A 195 -10.02 -11.78 -13.38
CA THR A 195 -10.94 -10.87 -14.05
C THR A 195 -11.39 -9.73 -13.15
N GLY A 196 -11.81 -8.62 -13.75
CA GLY A 196 -12.41 -7.48 -13.07
C GLY A 196 -11.44 -6.32 -12.82
N ALA A 197 -11.94 -5.11 -13.03
CA ALA A 197 -11.14 -3.89 -12.98
C ALA A 197 -10.44 -3.63 -11.63
N SER A 198 -11.03 -4.06 -10.50
CA SER A 198 -10.42 -3.89 -9.17
C SER A 198 -9.08 -4.62 -9.00
N LYS A 199 -8.80 -5.61 -9.86
CA LYS A 199 -7.57 -6.41 -9.83
C LYS A 199 -6.44 -5.83 -10.68
N THR A 200 -6.67 -4.74 -11.41
CA THR A 200 -5.72 -4.20 -12.40
C THR A 200 -4.35 -3.88 -11.81
N ASP A 201 -4.31 -3.04 -10.79
CA ASP A 201 -3.04 -2.61 -10.18
C ASP A 201 -2.33 -3.78 -9.50
N ARG A 202 -3.10 -4.64 -8.81
CA ARG A 202 -2.54 -5.80 -8.12
C ARG A 202 -1.96 -6.81 -9.09
N LEU A 203 -2.65 -7.11 -10.19
CA LEU A 203 -2.16 -8.03 -11.21
C LEU A 203 -0.89 -7.48 -11.88
N ALA A 204 -0.85 -6.18 -12.17
CA ALA A 204 0.35 -5.54 -12.72
C ALA A 204 1.55 -5.67 -11.77
N GLU A 205 1.34 -5.46 -10.47
CA GLU A 205 2.39 -5.64 -9.44
C GLU A 205 2.85 -7.09 -9.34
N VAL A 206 1.92 -8.05 -9.30
CA VAL A 206 2.21 -9.50 -9.27
C VAL A 206 3.09 -9.90 -10.45
N ILE A 207 2.75 -9.47 -11.66
CA ILE A 207 3.51 -9.79 -12.87
C ILE A 207 4.88 -9.12 -12.85
N SER A 208 4.95 -7.86 -12.42
CA SER A 208 6.21 -7.13 -12.29
C SER A 208 7.18 -7.83 -11.34
N LEU A 209 6.68 -8.32 -10.20
CA LEU A 209 7.50 -9.06 -9.23
C LEU A 209 7.87 -10.46 -9.73
N ALA A 210 6.96 -11.16 -10.41
CA ALA A 210 7.22 -12.51 -10.92
C ALA A 210 8.29 -12.53 -12.03
N VAL A 211 8.25 -11.56 -12.94
CA VAL A 211 9.15 -11.49 -14.12
C VAL A 211 10.41 -10.68 -13.86
N GLY A 212 10.37 -9.74 -12.90
CA GLY A 212 11.49 -8.83 -12.61
C GLY A 212 12.75 -9.52 -12.10
N LYS A 213 13.89 -8.80 -12.16
CA LYS A 213 15.14 -9.17 -11.47
C LYS A 213 15.05 -8.89 -9.96
N THR A 214 13.93 -9.24 -9.36
CA THR A 214 13.65 -9.12 -7.93
C THR A 214 14.19 -10.35 -7.21
N SER A 215 14.58 -10.14 -5.95
CA SER A 215 14.96 -11.25 -5.07
C SER A 215 13.74 -12.10 -4.75
N ASP A 216 13.96 -13.36 -4.38
CA ASP A 216 12.85 -14.23 -3.96
C ASP A 216 12.16 -13.68 -2.72
N ILE A 217 12.91 -13.10 -1.77
CA ILE A 217 12.37 -12.40 -0.59
C ILE A 217 11.38 -11.30 -1.00
N GLU A 218 11.71 -10.53 -2.03
CA GLU A 218 10.83 -9.47 -2.52
C GLU A 218 9.61 -10.01 -3.26
N THR A 219 9.78 -11.13 -3.96
CA THR A 219 8.68 -11.81 -4.66
C THR A 219 7.70 -12.43 -3.66
N ARG A 220 8.20 -12.99 -2.54
CA ARG A 220 7.41 -13.53 -1.42
C ARG A 220 6.51 -12.49 -0.72
N ARG A 221 6.65 -11.19 -1.02
CA ARG A 221 5.68 -10.17 -0.57
C ARG A 221 4.28 -10.44 -1.12
N LEU A 222 4.18 -10.93 -2.36
CA LEU A 222 2.92 -11.32 -2.98
C LEU A 222 2.96 -12.81 -3.33
N PRO A 223 2.27 -13.68 -2.58
CA PRO A 223 2.21 -15.11 -2.82
C PRO A 223 1.92 -15.50 -4.28
N ALA A 224 1.00 -14.80 -4.94
CA ALA A 224 0.69 -15.02 -6.35
C ALA A 224 1.89 -14.77 -7.28
N ALA A 225 2.73 -13.77 -6.97
CA ALA A 225 3.94 -13.49 -7.74
C ALA A 225 4.98 -14.60 -7.58
N TYR A 226 5.13 -15.13 -6.36
CA TYR A 226 6.07 -16.21 -6.10
C TYR A 226 5.60 -17.52 -6.76
N ALA A 227 4.32 -17.87 -6.61
CA ALA A 227 3.70 -18.99 -7.31
C ALA A 227 3.88 -18.90 -8.83
N MET A 228 3.66 -17.73 -9.42
CA MET A 228 3.84 -17.51 -10.86
C MET A 228 5.30 -17.67 -11.31
N ARG A 229 6.25 -17.26 -10.46
CA ARG A 229 7.69 -17.34 -10.75
C ARG A 229 8.21 -18.78 -10.72
N ILE A 230 7.74 -19.59 -9.77
CA ILE A 230 8.22 -20.97 -9.59
C ILE A 230 7.49 -21.99 -10.46
N ALA A 231 6.30 -21.65 -10.97
CA ALA A 231 5.55 -22.54 -11.85
C ALA A 231 6.36 -22.90 -13.12
N GLN A 232 6.34 -24.18 -13.52
CA GLN A 232 7.08 -24.65 -14.70
C GLN A 232 6.66 -23.92 -15.98
N LYS A 233 5.35 -23.71 -16.14
CA LYS A 233 4.77 -22.91 -17.22
C LYS A 233 3.55 -22.16 -16.71
N ALA A 234 3.74 -20.87 -16.44
CA ALA A 234 2.67 -19.97 -16.06
C ALA A 234 1.99 -19.34 -17.29
N GLU A 235 0.67 -19.29 -17.29
CA GLU A 235 -0.17 -18.57 -18.26
C GLU A 235 -1.17 -17.68 -17.52
N ILE A 236 -1.57 -16.56 -18.11
CA ILE A 236 -2.49 -15.58 -17.51
C ILE A 236 -3.67 -15.41 -18.47
N PHE A 237 -4.89 -15.60 -17.96
CA PHE A 237 -6.15 -15.38 -18.65
C PHE A 237 -6.90 -14.26 -17.95
N THR A 238 -7.11 -13.14 -18.65
CA THR A 238 -7.65 -11.93 -18.01
C THR A 238 -8.39 -11.00 -18.98
N ASP A 239 -9.34 -10.24 -18.43
CA ASP A 239 -10.04 -9.14 -19.08
C ASP A 239 -9.33 -7.78 -18.88
N ILE A 240 -8.18 -7.81 -18.21
CA ILE A 240 -7.39 -6.64 -17.88
C ILE A 240 -6.32 -6.49 -18.96
N LYS A 241 -6.36 -5.36 -19.68
CA LYS A 241 -5.25 -4.97 -20.57
C LYS A 241 -4.04 -4.67 -19.72
N LEU A 242 -3.11 -5.61 -19.67
CA LEU A 242 -1.81 -5.33 -19.10
C LEU A 242 -1.14 -4.28 -19.98
N PRO A 243 -0.37 -3.35 -19.39
CA PRO A 243 0.51 -2.53 -20.18
C PRO A 243 1.45 -3.48 -20.91
N THR A 244 1.22 -3.71 -22.21
CA THR A 244 2.12 -4.45 -23.07
C THR A 244 3.50 -3.92 -22.78
N SER A 245 4.45 -4.79 -22.47
CA SER A 245 5.84 -4.40 -22.37
C SER A 245 6.19 -3.68 -23.67
N ARG A 246 6.14 -2.34 -23.66
CA ARG A 246 6.87 -1.55 -24.62
C ARG A 246 8.28 -2.07 -24.40
N LYS A 247 8.80 -2.81 -25.38
CA LYS A 247 10.23 -2.71 -25.68
C LYS A 247 10.53 -1.23 -25.51
N ARG A 248 11.50 -0.89 -24.67
CA ARG A 248 12.12 0.44 -24.67
C ARG A 248 12.70 0.64 -26.07
N GLY A 249 11.82 0.99 -26.99
CA GLY A 249 12.02 1.39 -28.36
C GLY A 249 11.02 2.50 -28.47
N LEU A 250 11.49 3.74 -28.27
CA LEU A 250 10.74 4.93 -28.58
C LEU A 250 10.06 4.70 -29.93
N SER A 251 8.73 4.80 -29.99
CA SER A 251 8.02 4.79 -31.25
C SER A 251 8.62 5.90 -32.12
N SER A 252 9.11 5.51 -33.30
CA SER A 252 9.72 6.38 -34.32
C SER A 252 8.89 7.62 -34.66
N HIS A 253 7.58 7.61 -34.39
CA HIS A 253 6.70 8.76 -34.58
C HIS A 253 6.77 9.85 -33.49
N LEU A 254 7.24 9.56 -32.28
CA LEU A 254 7.54 10.61 -31.29
C LEU A 254 8.97 11.17 -31.47
N LEU A 255 9.88 10.36 -32.01
CA LEU A 255 11.24 10.81 -32.34
C LEU A 255 11.25 11.75 -33.55
N SER A 256 10.37 11.60 -34.54
CA SER A 256 10.34 12.52 -35.69
C SER A 256 9.84 13.93 -35.34
N GLY A 257 9.06 14.08 -34.26
CA GLY A 257 8.63 15.39 -33.77
C GLY A 257 9.60 16.03 -32.75
N ILE A 258 10.30 15.22 -31.95
CA ILE A 258 11.13 15.68 -30.83
C ILE A 258 12.61 15.79 -31.20
N LEU A 259 13.10 15.00 -32.17
CA LEU A 259 14.38 15.22 -32.85
C LEU A 259 14.18 16.06 -34.11
N ASN A 260 13.31 17.08 -34.08
CA ASN A 260 13.42 18.13 -35.07
C ASN A 260 14.73 18.88 -34.75
N PRO A 261 15.76 18.83 -35.62
CA PRO A 261 17.04 19.49 -35.35
C PRO A 261 16.82 20.97 -35.01
N SER A 262 15.76 21.58 -35.54
CA SER A 262 15.35 22.98 -35.29
C SER A 262 15.21 23.35 -33.80
N LEU A 263 14.81 22.42 -32.92
CA LEU A 263 14.67 22.69 -31.48
C LEU A 263 16.00 22.63 -30.73
N LEU A 264 16.92 21.77 -31.18
CA LEU A 264 18.31 21.78 -30.69
C LEU A 264 19.05 23.03 -31.18
N TRP A 265 18.76 23.49 -32.40
CA TRP A 265 19.27 24.77 -32.91
C TRP A 265 18.86 25.96 -32.04
N LEU A 266 17.67 25.98 -31.42
CA LEU A 266 17.28 27.08 -30.51
C LEU A 266 18.14 27.16 -29.23
N SER A 267 18.80 26.07 -28.83
CA SER A 267 19.74 26.07 -27.71
C SER A 267 21.18 26.45 -28.10
N VAL A 268 21.53 26.37 -29.39
CA VAL A 268 22.88 26.61 -29.94
C VAL A 268 22.97 27.91 -30.76
N LEU A 269 21.85 28.41 -31.28
CA LEU A 269 21.75 29.69 -32.02
C LEU A 269 22.37 30.87 -31.27
N PRO A 270 22.19 31.02 -29.94
CA PRO A 270 22.81 32.11 -29.19
C PRO A 270 24.34 31.99 -29.09
N ILE A 271 24.89 30.78 -29.23
CA ILE A 271 26.33 30.51 -29.15
C ILE A 271 26.99 30.82 -30.50
N LEU A 272 26.33 30.51 -31.62
CA LEU A 272 26.85 30.79 -32.97
C LEU A 272 26.68 32.25 -33.39
N LEU A 273 25.62 32.94 -32.94
CA LEU A 273 25.42 34.37 -33.20
C LEU A 273 26.35 35.27 -32.35
N ALA A 274 26.96 34.74 -31.29
CA ALA A 274 27.92 35.46 -30.46
C ALA A 274 29.29 35.63 -31.13
N GLU A 275 29.62 34.82 -32.14
CA GLU A 275 30.89 34.92 -32.87
C GLU A 275 30.83 35.79 -34.12
N SER A 276 29.63 36.06 -34.68
CA SER A 276 29.56 36.67 -36.01
C SER A 276 29.46 38.19 -36.06
N GLU A 277 28.94 38.90 -35.06
CA GLU A 277 28.97 40.38 -35.08
C GLU A 277 29.15 40.99 -33.69
N GLY A 278 30.11 41.90 -33.56
CA GLY A 278 30.52 42.55 -32.31
C GLY A 278 29.49 43.54 -31.76
N PHE A 279 28.38 43.04 -31.22
CA PHE A 279 27.38 43.84 -30.51
C PHE A 279 26.98 43.23 -29.15
N GLY A 280 27.37 43.92 -28.07
CA GLY A 280 26.53 44.30 -26.92
C GLY A 280 25.66 43.30 -26.13
N LEU A 281 25.72 41.98 -26.36
CA LEU A 281 24.78 41.01 -25.77
C LEU A 281 25.42 40.01 -24.79
N TRP A 282 26.50 40.40 -24.12
CA TRP A 282 27.20 39.55 -23.14
C TRP A 282 26.46 39.38 -21.79
N GLY A 283 25.36 40.11 -21.56
CA GLY A 283 24.61 40.05 -20.30
C GLY A 283 23.49 39.01 -20.22
N LEU A 284 22.95 38.54 -21.35
CA LEU A 284 21.73 37.71 -21.38
C LEU A 284 21.98 36.24 -21.74
N THR A 285 23.12 35.92 -22.34
CA THR A 285 23.52 34.57 -22.78
C THR A 285 23.59 33.55 -21.64
N PRO A 286 24.16 33.86 -20.45
CA PRO A 286 24.20 32.91 -19.33
C PRO A 286 22.80 32.59 -18.77
N HIS A 287 21.89 33.57 -18.81
CA HIS A 287 20.53 33.44 -18.29
C HIS A 287 19.64 32.58 -19.20
N LEU A 288 19.80 32.71 -20.52
CA LEU A 288 19.10 31.88 -21.50
C LEU A 288 19.61 30.42 -21.48
N CYS A 289 20.92 30.21 -21.30
CA CYS A 289 21.47 28.86 -21.11
C CYS A 289 21.00 28.20 -19.80
N ALA A 290 20.92 28.97 -18.70
CA ALA A 290 20.41 28.46 -17.42
C ALA A 290 18.90 28.13 -17.49
N ALA A 291 18.11 28.96 -18.17
CA ALA A 291 16.69 28.69 -18.41
C ALA A 291 16.49 27.45 -19.29
N GLY A 292 17.30 27.29 -20.35
CA GLY A 292 17.29 26.09 -21.20
C GLY A 292 17.62 24.80 -20.42
N LEU A 293 18.63 24.84 -19.54
CA LEU A 293 19.00 23.71 -18.68
C LEU A 293 17.90 23.37 -17.65
N LEU A 294 17.24 24.37 -17.07
CA LEU A 294 16.14 24.17 -16.12
C LEU A 294 14.90 23.57 -16.80
N ILE A 295 14.60 24.00 -18.02
CA ILE A 295 13.50 23.43 -18.83
C ILE A 295 13.85 21.98 -19.21
N LEU A 296 15.09 21.72 -19.64
CA LEU A 296 15.56 20.36 -19.93
C LEU A 296 15.45 19.46 -18.68
N PHE A 297 15.82 19.98 -17.51
CA PHE A 297 15.73 19.25 -16.25
C PHE A 297 14.26 18.99 -15.82
N ALA A 298 13.37 19.96 -16.00
CA ALA A 298 11.94 19.81 -15.72
C ALA A 298 11.26 18.82 -16.68
N VAL A 299 11.66 18.82 -17.96
CA VAL A 299 11.18 17.86 -18.97
C VAL A 299 11.68 16.45 -18.66
N ILE A 300 12.93 16.28 -18.23
CA ILE A 300 13.47 14.99 -17.76
C ILE A 300 12.74 14.52 -16.50
N GLN A 301 12.44 15.39 -15.53
CA GLN A 301 11.63 15.03 -14.36
C GLN A 301 10.21 14.57 -14.73
N SER A 302 9.57 15.26 -15.67
CA SER A 302 8.23 14.93 -16.16
C SER A 302 8.18 13.61 -16.94
N LEU A 303 9.21 13.35 -17.77
CA LEU A 303 9.28 12.17 -18.63
C LEU A 303 9.59 10.85 -17.87
N PHE A 304 10.26 10.91 -16.72
CA PHE A 304 10.75 9.69 -16.05
C PHE A 304 10.09 9.34 -14.71
N ARG A 305 9.22 10.19 -14.12
CA ARG A 305 8.52 9.96 -12.82
C ARG A 305 9.41 9.26 -11.75
N ILE A 306 10.67 9.66 -11.62
CA ILE A 306 11.61 8.98 -10.71
C ILE A 306 11.41 9.49 -9.29
N ASN A 307 10.98 8.60 -8.40
CA ASN A 307 10.72 8.90 -6.99
C ASN A 307 11.99 8.75 -6.16
N TYR A 308 12.83 9.80 -6.09
CA TYR A 308 14.02 9.80 -5.25
C TYR A 308 13.68 10.18 -3.79
N ARG A 309 13.24 9.21 -2.99
CA ARG A 309 12.88 9.41 -1.57
C ARG A 309 14.08 9.56 -0.61
N SER A 310 15.34 9.39 -1.05
CA SER A 310 16.52 9.49 -0.15
C SER A 310 17.70 10.34 -0.62
N LEU A 311 17.72 10.85 -1.85
CA LEU A 311 18.89 11.58 -2.39
C LEU A 311 18.84 13.11 -2.20
N TYR A 312 17.77 13.64 -1.62
CA TYR A 312 17.53 15.08 -1.49
C TYR A 312 18.23 15.76 -0.30
N ALA A 313 18.84 15.03 0.63
CA ALA A 313 19.37 15.65 1.84
C ALA A 313 20.73 16.34 1.64
N HIS A 314 21.61 15.84 0.76
CA HIS A 314 23.04 16.23 0.81
C HIS A 314 23.75 16.52 -0.51
N LEU A 315 23.20 16.20 -1.69
CA LEU A 315 23.96 16.31 -2.94
C LEU A 315 23.93 17.69 -3.64
N PRO A 316 22.81 18.46 -3.66
CA PRO A 316 22.79 19.75 -4.36
C PRO A 316 23.66 20.80 -3.68
N LEU A 317 23.75 20.77 -2.35
CA LEU A 317 24.49 21.75 -1.56
C LEU A 317 26.01 21.61 -1.67
N LEU A 318 26.54 20.39 -1.82
CA LEU A 318 28.00 20.16 -1.89
C LEU A 318 28.60 20.50 -3.26
N LEU A 319 27.83 20.38 -4.35
CA LEU A 319 28.29 20.72 -5.71
C LEU A 319 28.07 22.20 -6.08
N LEU A 320 27.12 22.90 -5.45
CA LEU A 320 26.81 24.30 -5.77
C LEU A 320 27.74 25.32 -5.08
N ILE A 321 28.39 24.97 -3.96
CA ILE A 321 29.25 25.91 -3.20
C ILE A 321 30.48 26.41 -3.99
N PRO A 322 31.26 25.56 -4.68
CA PRO A 322 32.39 26.05 -5.49
C PRO A 322 31.93 26.81 -6.75
N PHE A 323 30.79 26.42 -7.34
CA PHE A 323 30.24 27.08 -8.55
C PHE A 323 29.64 28.47 -8.25
N HIS A 324 28.95 28.63 -7.11
CA HIS A 324 28.42 29.93 -6.70
C HIS A 324 29.52 30.93 -6.37
N LYS A 325 30.64 30.51 -5.78
CA LYS A 325 31.78 31.42 -5.52
C LYS A 325 32.40 31.96 -6.81
N VAL A 326 32.57 31.12 -7.84
CA VAL A 326 33.16 31.54 -9.12
C VAL A 326 32.21 32.46 -9.90
N ILE A 327 30.91 32.16 -9.87
CA ILE A 327 29.88 33.00 -10.50
C ILE A 327 29.74 34.35 -9.79
N LEU A 328 29.79 34.39 -8.45
CA LEU A 328 29.67 35.64 -7.69
C LEU A 328 30.88 36.56 -7.92
N VAL A 329 32.10 36.01 -7.98
CA VAL A 329 33.34 36.77 -8.24
C VAL A 329 33.34 37.34 -9.67
N ARG A 330 32.93 36.56 -10.68
CA ARG A 330 32.83 37.06 -12.06
C ARG A 330 31.65 38.01 -12.29
N LEU A 331 30.56 37.88 -11.54
CA LEU A 331 29.45 38.84 -11.55
C LEU A 331 29.87 40.17 -10.91
N MET A 332 30.67 40.15 -9.84
CA MET A 332 31.21 41.38 -9.23
C MET A 332 32.22 42.09 -10.14
N GLU A 333 33.05 41.36 -10.87
CA GLU A 333 33.97 41.92 -11.87
C GLU A 333 33.23 42.49 -13.10
N GLY A 334 32.14 41.83 -13.54
CA GLY A 334 31.32 42.29 -14.68
C GLY A 334 30.37 43.45 -14.34
N MET A 335 29.88 43.53 -13.10
CA MET A 335 29.03 44.64 -12.64
C MET A 335 29.80 45.96 -12.46
N MET A 336 31.12 45.92 -12.27
CA MET A 336 31.94 47.14 -12.19
C MET A 336 32.29 47.73 -13.57
N SER A 337 32.01 47.05 -14.69
CA SER A 337 32.46 47.49 -16.02
C SER A 337 31.38 47.90 -17.02
N LEU A 338 30.09 47.82 -16.69
CA LEU A 338 29.02 48.17 -17.63
C LEU A 338 28.06 49.21 -17.05
N SER A 339 28.29 50.45 -17.48
CA SER A 339 27.33 51.55 -17.42
C SER A 339 26.15 51.28 -18.35
N GLY A 340 24.92 51.39 -17.84
CA GLY A 340 23.72 51.53 -18.69
C GLY A 340 22.56 50.57 -18.37
N ASN A 341 21.74 50.99 -17.42
CA ASN A 341 20.27 50.87 -17.29
C ASN A 341 19.48 49.59 -17.72
N TYR A 342 18.48 49.29 -16.86
CA TYR A 342 17.28 48.44 -17.04
C TYR A 342 17.30 46.97 -16.59
N SER A 343 18.42 46.38 -16.19
CA SER A 343 18.46 44.95 -15.78
C SER A 343 17.93 44.67 -14.37
N THR A 344 18.05 45.60 -13.44
CA THR A 344 17.65 45.44 -12.04
C THR A 344 16.13 45.43 -11.79
N PRO A 345 15.30 46.30 -12.43
CA PRO A 345 13.84 46.26 -12.25
C PRO A 345 13.20 44.98 -12.83
N LEU A 346 13.76 44.47 -13.92
CA LEU A 346 13.24 43.30 -14.65
C LEU A 346 13.50 42.00 -13.89
N LEU A 347 14.68 41.88 -13.27
CA LEU A 347 15.02 40.78 -12.37
C LEU A 347 14.14 40.79 -11.12
N PHE A 348 13.83 41.98 -10.58
CA PHE A 348 12.94 42.12 -9.44
C PHE A 348 11.49 41.73 -9.78
N GLY A 349 11.00 42.14 -10.96
CA GLY A 349 9.71 41.72 -11.49
C GLY A 349 9.59 40.20 -11.64
N LEU A 350 10.64 39.55 -12.16
CA LEU A 350 10.69 38.09 -12.29
C LEU A 350 10.69 37.35 -10.94
N ILE A 351 11.38 37.88 -9.92
CA ILE A 351 11.38 37.31 -8.56
C ILE A 351 9.99 37.43 -7.92
N VAL A 352 9.30 38.56 -8.14
CA VAL A 352 7.93 38.78 -7.64
C VAL A 352 6.95 37.83 -8.33
N VAL A 353 7.04 37.67 -9.66
CA VAL A 353 6.19 36.74 -10.42
C VAL A 353 6.45 35.28 -10.03
N ALA A 354 7.71 34.87 -9.87
CA ALA A 354 8.07 33.53 -9.43
C ALA A 354 7.58 33.23 -8.00
N SER A 355 7.62 34.23 -7.11
CA SER A 355 7.10 34.11 -5.75
C SER A 355 5.58 34.00 -5.72
N ILE A 356 4.86 34.77 -6.54
CA ILE A 356 3.40 34.70 -6.68
C ILE A 356 2.97 33.36 -7.30
N TRP A 357 3.70 32.86 -8.30
CA TRP A 357 3.40 31.59 -8.96
C TRP A 357 3.65 30.39 -8.03
N GLY A 358 4.71 30.44 -7.21
CA GLY A 358 4.95 29.45 -6.15
C GLY A 358 3.81 29.37 -5.11
N ILE A 359 3.17 30.50 -4.78
CA ILE A 359 2.01 30.55 -3.87
C ILE A 359 0.78 29.83 -4.47
N SER A 360 0.57 29.94 -5.78
CA SER A 360 -0.54 29.27 -6.48
C SER A 360 -0.36 27.75 -6.51
N SER A 361 0.85 27.27 -6.75
CA SER A 361 1.17 25.84 -6.84
C SER A 361 1.07 25.11 -5.49
N ILE A 362 1.31 25.80 -4.38
CA ILE A 362 1.21 25.22 -3.03
C ILE A 362 -0.25 25.18 -2.54
N ARG A 363 -1.10 26.13 -2.97
CA ARG A 363 -2.54 26.15 -2.61
C ARG A 363 -3.31 24.92 -3.10
N THR A 364 -2.87 24.28 -4.18
CA THR A 364 -3.50 23.08 -4.77
C THR A 364 -3.07 21.78 -4.10
N CYS A 365 -2.21 21.83 -3.08
CA CYS A 365 -1.70 20.65 -2.40
C CYS A 365 -2.40 20.44 -1.04
N GLU A 366 -2.88 19.22 -0.76
CA GLU A 366 -3.44 18.82 0.56
C GLU A 366 -2.46 19.01 1.73
N LEU A 367 -1.17 19.24 1.43
CA LEU A 367 -0.08 19.60 2.35
C LEU A 367 -0.23 20.96 3.06
N SER A 368 -1.21 21.79 2.71
CA SER A 368 -1.42 23.13 3.33
C SER A 368 -1.75 23.11 4.84
N LYS A 369 -2.06 21.93 5.40
CA LYS A 369 -2.35 21.73 6.84
C LYS A 369 -1.10 21.50 7.71
N HIS A 370 0.08 21.25 7.10
CA HIS A 370 1.32 21.02 7.86
C HIS A 370 1.93 22.34 8.41
N PRO A 371 2.32 22.41 9.70
CA PRO A 371 2.79 23.67 10.32
C PRO A 371 4.05 24.26 9.67
N THR A 372 4.96 23.42 9.17
CA THR A 372 6.16 23.83 8.42
C THR A 372 5.83 24.48 7.07
N CYS A 373 4.81 23.98 6.37
CA CYS A 373 4.33 24.60 5.13
C CYS A 373 3.63 25.93 5.42
N ARG A 374 2.95 26.06 6.57
CA ARG A 374 2.33 27.31 7.02
C ARG A 374 3.35 28.40 7.35
N GLU A 375 4.45 28.05 8.02
CA GLU A 375 5.57 28.97 8.28
C GLU A 375 6.27 29.37 6.98
N LEU A 376 6.45 28.44 6.02
CA LEU A 376 7.04 28.73 4.70
C LEU A 376 6.14 29.66 3.87
N LEU A 377 4.82 29.45 3.91
CA LEU A 377 3.84 30.34 3.27
C LEU A 377 3.84 31.74 3.91
N PHE A 378 3.97 31.81 5.24
CA PHE A 378 4.06 33.08 5.96
C PHE A 378 5.32 33.86 5.57
N SER A 379 6.48 33.20 5.49
CA SER A 379 7.73 33.83 5.04
C SER A 379 7.65 34.33 3.60
N HIS A 380 7.04 33.57 2.68
CA HIS A 380 6.84 34.02 1.30
C HIS A 380 5.87 35.22 1.20
N ARG A 381 4.81 35.24 2.00
CA ARG A 381 3.87 36.39 2.05
C ARG A 381 4.51 37.64 2.64
N LEU A 382 5.31 37.49 3.69
CA LEU A 382 6.05 38.59 4.29
C LEU A 382 7.07 39.17 3.29
N MET A 383 7.75 38.31 2.53
CA MET A 383 8.70 38.74 1.49
C MET A 383 8.02 39.49 0.34
N GLY A 384 6.84 39.02 -0.10
CA GLY A 384 6.02 39.73 -1.07
C GLY A 384 5.54 41.10 -0.56
N ALA A 385 5.13 41.18 0.71
CA ALA A 385 4.68 42.44 1.32
C ALA A 385 5.83 43.45 1.50
N VAL A 386 7.01 43.00 1.92
CA VAL A 386 8.20 43.86 2.04
C VAL A 386 8.65 44.35 0.66
N ALA A 387 8.67 43.48 -0.36
CA ALA A 387 8.99 43.89 -1.73
C ALA A 387 7.99 44.92 -2.28
N ALA A 388 6.69 44.76 -1.99
CA ALA A 388 5.63 45.67 -2.43
C ALA A 388 5.67 47.05 -1.74
N LEU A 389 6.12 47.13 -0.48
CA LEU A 389 6.31 48.40 0.24
C LEU A 389 7.64 49.08 -0.09
N TYR A 390 8.68 48.31 -0.43
CA TYR A 390 10.02 48.83 -0.67
C TYR A 390 10.20 49.37 -2.10
N LEU A 391 9.51 48.80 -3.08
CA LEU A 391 9.60 49.24 -4.48
C LEU A 391 9.13 50.71 -4.68
N PRO A 392 8.00 51.16 -4.10
CA PRO A 392 7.58 52.56 -4.16
C PRO A 392 8.54 53.47 -3.38
N LEU A 393 9.03 53.03 -2.21
CA LEU A 393 9.96 53.80 -1.38
C LEU A 393 11.31 54.01 -2.08
N TYR A 394 11.80 52.99 -2.78
CA TYR A 394 13.01 53.07 -3.60
C TYR A 394 12.83 54.01 -4.79
N ILE A 395 11.67 53.97 -5.47
CA ILE A 395 11.36 54.89 -6.58
C ILE A 395 11.28 56.35 -6.09
N VAL A 396 10.74 56.58 -4.89
CA VAL A 396 10.64 57.93 -4.28
C VAL A 396 12.01 58.44 -3.80
N LEU A 397 12.89 57.56 -3.29
CA LEU A 397 14.21 57.94 -2.78
C LEU A 397 15.31 57.97 -3.85
N SER A 398 15.14 57.29 -4.99
CA SER A 398 16.16 57.20 -6.07
C SER A 398 16.21 58.43 -6.99
N GLY A 399 15.68 59.57 -6.54
CA GLY A 399 15.97 60.88 -7.09
C GLY A 399 17.45 61.25 -6.93
N HIS A 400 18.30 60.72 -7.81
CA HIS A 400 19.71 61.09 -8.05
C HIS A 400 20.69 60.85 -6.90
N THR A 401 21.43 59.75 -6.96
CA THR A 401 22.89 59.68 -7.20
C THR A 401 23.41 58.25 -6.97
N TRP A 402 24.44 57.89 -7.74
CA TRP A 402 24.85 56.52 -8.06
C TRP A 402 25.50 55.69 -6.93
N MET A 403 25.59 56.21 -5.69
CA MET A 403 26.25 55.50 -4.58
C MET A 403 25.29 54.91 -3.54
N ASP A 404 23.99 55.11 -3.67
CA ASP A 404 23.02 54.64 -2.66
C ASP A 404 22.43 53.25 -2.95
N GLY A 405 22.89 52.53 -3.99
CA GLY A 405 22.34 51.21 -4.37
C GLY A 405 22.95 50.02 -3.61
N VAL A 406 24.18 50.17 -3.10
CA VAL A 406 24.92 49.08 -2.47
C VAL A 406 24.46 48.85 -1.03
N LEU A 407 24.19 49.92 -0.29
CA LEU A 407 23.73 49.84 1.10
C LEU A 407 22.34 49.18 1.24
N PRO A 408 21.33 49.48 0.41
CA PRO A 408 20.02 48.81 0.41
C PRO A 408 20.09 47.35 -0.01
N ALA A 409 20.92 47.01 -1.00
CA ALA A 409 21.12 45.63 -1.41
C ALA A 409 21.78 44.81 -0.29
N LEU A 410 22.77 45.38 0.41
CA LEU A 410 23.37 44.77 1.58
C LEU A 410 22.40 44.69 2.77
N LEU A 411 21.50 45.66 2.95
CA LEU A 411 20.42 45.60 3.95
C LEU A 411 19.41 44.50 3.63
N ILE A 412 19.00 44.34 2.37
CA ILE A 412 18.09 43.26 1.97
C ILE A 412 18.77 41.89 2.11
N VAL A 413 20.02 41.75 1.67
CA VAL A 413 20.78 40.50 1.81
C VAL A 413 21.08 40.20 3.28
N SER A 414 21.35 41.19 4.11
CA SER A 414 21.57 41.00 5.55
C SER A 414 20.29 40.68 6.31
N VAL A 415 19.15 41.30 5.96
CA VAL A 415 17.83 40.92 6.49
C VAL A 415 17.45 39.52 6.02
N TRP A 416 17.72 39.17 4.76
CA TRP A 416 17.50 37.82 4.23
C TRP A 416 18.39 36.79 4.94
N ALA A 417 19.68 37.08 5.09
CA ALA A 417 20.64 36.21 5.78
C ALA A 417 20.29 36.07 7.27
N THR A 418 19.97 37.16 7.97
CA THR A 418 19.60 37.13 9.40
C THR A 418 18.24 36.48 9.63
N HIS A 419 17.27 36.63 8.71
CA HIS A 419 15.99 35.92 8.80
C HIS A 419 16.16 34.43 8.51
N THR A 420 16.94 34.06 7.50
CA THR A 420 17.25 32.67 7.17
C THR A 420 18.07 32.00 8.26
N LEU A 421 19.03 32.72 8.87
CA LEU A 421 19.79 32.26 10.03
C LEU A 421 18.96 32.22 11.32
N ARG A 422 17.93 33.07 11.47
CA ARG A 422 16.95 32.95 12.56
C ARG A 422 15.98 31.79 12.34
N ILE A 423 15.59 31.49 11.10
CA ILE A 423 14.76 30.33 10.75
C ILE A 423 15.57 29.06 10.94
N LEU A 424 16.79 28.98 10.43
CA LEU A 424 17.72 27.87 10.67
C LEU A 424 18.12 27.78 12.14
N GLY A 425 18.28 28.90 12.83
CA GLY A 425 18.60 28.97 14.26
C GLY A 425 17.44 28.57 15.16
N ARG A 426 16.19 28.88 14.78
CA ARG A 426 14.96 28.41 15.46
C ARG A 426 14.62 26.98 15.05
N ALA A 427 14.92 26.55 13.83
CA ALA A 427 14.83 25.17 13.39
C ALA A 427 15.92 24.30 14.03
N ARG A 428 17.11 24.83 14.30
CA ARG A 428 18.21 24.14 14.99
C ARG A 428 18.11 24.22 16.50
N ARG A 429 17.54 25.29 17.07
CA ARG A 429 17.14 25.34 18.49
C ARG A 429 15.91 24.47 18.73
N ARG A 430 14.86 24.49 17.92
CA ARG A 430 13.78 23.47 17.97
C ARG A 430 14.31 22.08 17.63
N ALA A 431 15.25 21.88 16.72
CA ALA A 431 15.87 20.55 16.54
C ALA A 431 16.83 20.14 17.69
N ARG A 432 17.22 21.05 18.61
CA ARG A 432 18.04 20.74 19.80
C ARG A 432 17.25 20.75 21.12
N THR A 433 16.15 21.49 21.22
CA THR A 433 15.24 21.55 22.37
C THR A 433 13.91 20.83 22.09
N THR A 434 13.72 20.31 20.88
CA THR A 434 12.62 19.46 20.42
C THR A 434 13.19 18.17 19.81
N ILE A 435 14.22 17.62 20.46
CA ILE A 435 14.30 16.16 20.62
C ILE A 435 13.74 15.92 22.02
N PRO A 436 12.41 15.80 22.11
CA PRO A 436 11.86 14.48 22.27
C PRO A 436 11.13 14.08 21.00
N THR A 437 11.65 13.04 20.39
CA THR A 437 10.94 12.11 19.53
C THR A 437 9.58 11.74 20.13
N CYS A 438 8.51 12.40 19.67
CA CYS A 438 7.14 11.90 19.72
C CYS A 438 6.46 12.29 18.40
N ILE A 439 6.94 11.71 17.29
CA ILE A 439 5.97 11.28 16.28
C ILE A 439 5.32 10.09 16.97
N GLU A 440 4.19 10.29 17.65
CA GLU A 440 3.35 9.15 18.02
C GLU A 440 3.09 8.42 16.72
N SER A 441 3.49 7.16 16.67
CA SER A 441 3.15 6.35 15.52
C SER A 441 1.63 6.35 15.40
N ARG A 442 1.10 6.29 14.17
CA ARG A 442 -0.34 6.05 13.94
C ARG A 442 -0.71 4.61 14.31
N GLN A 443 -0.17 4.11 15.42
CA GLN A 443 -0.39 2.78 15.95
C GLN A 443 -0.74 2.89 17.43
N GLU A 444 -1.86 2.32 17.81
CA GLU A 444 -2.42 2.36 19.15
C GLU A 444 -2.40 0.95 19.76
N VAL A 445 -2.06 0.83 21.04
CA VAL A 445 -2.26 -0.39 21.83
C VAL A 445 -3.45 -0.15 22.74
N ARG A 446 -4.48 -1.01 22.60
CA ARG A 446 -5.72 -0.95 23.37
C ARG A 446 -5.93 -2.25 24.13
N VAL A 447 -6.45 -2.18 25.36
CA VAL A 447 -6.68 -3.35 26.22
C VAL A 447 -8.13 -3.39 26.69
N ALA A 448 -8.85 -4.43 26.31
CA ALA A 448 -10.19 -4.73 26.80
C ALA A 448 -10.12 -5.69 28.00
N ILE A 449 -10.87 -5.38 29.06
CA ILE A 449 -11.05 -6.27 30.21
C ILE A 449 -12.40 -6.97 30.05
N ILE A 450 -12.41 -8.28 30.10
CA ILE A 450 -13.61 -9.10 29.95
C ILE A 450 -13.86 -9.99 31.16
N ARG A 451 -15.14 -10.25 31.41
CA ARG A 451 -15.62 -11.19 32.42
C ARG A 451 -16.77 -12.00 31.82
N GLY A 452 -16.54 -13.27 31.52
CA GLY A 452 -17.54 -14.09 30.84
C GLY A 452 -17.89 -13.50 29.47
N GLN A 453 -19.12 -13.00 29.29
CA GLN A 453 -19.59 -12.35 28.06
C GLN A 453 -19.72 -10.82 28.20
N GLU A 454 -19.11 -10.24 29.23
CA GLU A 454 -19.17 -8.82 29.54
C GLU A 454 -17.82 -8.14 29.31
N VAL A 455 -17.83 -6.87 28.91
CA VAL A 455 -16.65 -6.02 28.75
C VAL A 455 -16.72 -4.82 29.69
N TRP A 456 -15.59 -4.43 30.28
CA TRP A 456 -15.50 -3.29 31.18
C TRP A 456 -15.46 -1.97 30.40
N LEU A 457 -16.44 -1.11 30.65
CA LEU A 457 -16.53 0.22 30.04
C LEU A 457 -16.48 1.30 31.11
N THR A 458 -15.85 2.42 30.79
CA THR A 458 -15.72 3.57 31.68
C THR A 458 -16.41 4.79 31.06
N PRO A 459 -17.07 5.64 31.87
CA PRO A 459 -17.59 6.91 31.39
C PRO A 459 -16.44 7.78 30.86
N ASN A 460 -16.59 8.34 29.67
CA ASN A 460 -15.63 9.25 29.08
C ASN A 460 -15.72 10.61 29.81
N PRO A 461 -14.63 11.13 30.40
CA PRO A 461 -14.62 12.46 31.01
C PRO A 461 -14.61 13.52 29.91
N CYS A 462 -15.76 13.86 29.34
CA CYS A 462 -15.82 14.87 28.28
C CYS A 462 -15.54 16.27 28.83
N THR A 463 -14.64 16.99 28.15
CA THR A 463 -14.13 18.30 28.58
C THR A 463 -14.88 19.52 28.05
N ASP A 464 -15.84 19.44 27.12
CA ASP A 464 -16.41 20.68 26.54
C ASP A 464 -17.81 20.58 25.86
N ARG A 465 -18.63 19.55 26.13
CA ARG A 465 -20.03 19.52 25.63
C ARG A 465 -20.99 18.95 26.67
N GLU A 466 -22.07 19.67 26.92
CA GLU A 466 -23.08 19.42 27.97
C GLU A 466 -23.88 18.10 27.84
N GLU A 467 -23.62 17.25 26.84
CA GLU A 467 -24.36 15.99 26.62
C GLU A 467 -23.46 14.81 26.25
N CYS A 468 -22.39 14.60 27.00
CA CYS A 468 -21.43 13.55 26.68
C CYS A 468 -21.44 12.51 27.81
N ARG A 469 -22.38 11.58 27.73
CA ARG A 469 -22.49 10.39 28.61
C ARG A 469 -21.95 9.15 27.91
N ASP A 470 -20.89 9.30 27.13
CA ASP A 470 -20.36 8.24 26.29
C ASP A 470 -19.52 7.27 27.12
N TYR A 471 -19.79 5.97 26.99
CA TYR A 471 -18.95 4.91 27.56
C TYR A 471 -17.93 4.42 26.52
N ASP A 472 -16.71 4.14 26.98
CA ASP A 472 -15.62 3.62 26.14
C ASP A 472 -14.66 2.70 26.94
N LEU A 473 -13.71 2.06 26.25
CA LEU A 473 -12.63 1.29 26.86
C LEU A 473 -11.58 2.23 27.50
N PRO A 474 -11.27 2.04 28.80
CA PRO A 474 -10.37 2.96 29.54
C PRO A 474 -8.88 2.85 29.20
N PHE A 475 -8.44 1.76 28.58
CA PHE A 475 -7.02 1.44 28.45
C PHE A 475 -6.55 1.50 27.01
N SER A 476 -5.99 2.64 26.64
CA SER A 476 -5.32 2.85 25.38
C SER A 476 -4.02 3.63 25.55
N THR A 477 -3.07 3.41 24.64
CA THR A 477 -1.87 4.23 24.51
C THR A 477 -1.29 4.13 23.10
N PHE A 478 -0.86 5.25 22.51
CA PHE A 478 -0.18 5.25 21.22
C PHE A 478 1.26 4.76 21.36
N ILE A 479 1.74 3.98 20.38
CA ILE A 479 3.14 3.55 20.33
C ILE A 479 3.99 4.77 19.96
N ARG A 480 4.99 5.09 20.78
CA ARG A 480 5.88 6.25 20.55
C ARG A 480 6.90 5.95 19.46
N SER A 481 7.46 6.99 18.84
CA SER A 481 8.53 6.84 17.84
C SER A 481 9.72 6.06 18.40
N GLY A 482 10.05 4.92 17.78
CA GLY A 482 11.15 4.04 18.20
C GLY A 482 10.79 3.06 19.33
N GLU A 483 9.55 3.11 19.82
CA GLU A 483 8.99 2.15 20.76
C GLU A 483 8.39 0.95 19.99
N ASP A 484 8.59 -0.27 20.50
CA ASP A 484 7.89 -1.43 19.98
C ASP A 484 6.53 -1.64 20.68
N ARG A 485 5.71 -2.52 20.10
CA ARG A 485 4.37 -2.82 20.63
C ARG A 485 4.41 -3.35 22.07
N GLN A 486 5.44 -4.12 22.43
CA GLN A 486 5.54 -4.74 23.75
C GLN A 486 5.89 -3.70 24.82
N THR A 487 6.76 -2.75 24.50
CA THR A 487 7.14 -1.63 25.36
C THR A 487 5.95 -0.71 25.62
N ALA A 488 5.15 -0.43 24.58
CA ALA A 488 3.91 0.33 24.73
C ALA A 488 2.89 -0.40 25.63
N LEU A 489 2.75 -1.72 25.48
CA LEU A 489 1.93 -2.56 26.35
C LEU A 489 2.45 -2.56 27.80
N ASP A 490 3.76 -2.65 28.00
CA ASP A 490 4.38 -2.63 29.33
C ASP A 490 4.21 -1.29 30.04
N ARG A 491 4.17 -0.19 29.28
CA ARG A 491 3.76 1.12 29.82
C ARG A 491 2.30 1.10 30.29
N LEU A 492 1.41 0.48 29.52
CA LEU A 492 -0.01 0.39 29.85
C LEU A 492 -0.28 -0.57 31.03
N LYS A 493 0.56 -1.61 31.23
CA LYS A 493 0.46 -2.57 32.36
C LYS A 493 0.40 -1.90 33.74
N LYS A 494 1.00 -0.72 33.92
CA LYS A 494 0.94 0.02 35.20
C LYS A 494 -0.48 0.46 35.59
N ARG A 495 -1.39 0.57 34.63
CA ARG A 495 -2.79 0.98 34.81
C ARG A 495 -3.77 -0.20 34.80
N LEU A 496 -3.28 -1.40 34.48
CA LEU A 496 -4.08 -2.62 34.34
C LEU A 496 -4.20 -3.38 35.67
N PRO A 497 -5.18 -4.29 35.82
CA PRO A 497 -5.31 -5.16 36.98
C PRO A 497 -4.01 -5.94 37.25
N LYS A 498 -3.54 -5.92 38.51
CA LYS A 498 -2.34 -6.67 38.91
C LYS A 498 -2.55 -8.17 38.75
N GLY A 499 -1.50 -8.90 38.36
CA GLY A 499 -1.54 -10.36 38.22
C GLY A 499 -2.12 -10.88 36.89
N HIS A 500 -2.60 -9.99 36.01
CA HIS A 500 -3.15 -10.36 34.71
C HIS A 500 -2.28 -9.85 33.55
N ASN A 501 -1.96 -10.74 32.61
CA ASN A 501 -1.21 -10.38 31.41
C ASN A 501 -2.17 -10.25 30.20
N PRO A 502 -2.21 -9.09 29.53
CA PRO A 502 -2.99 -8.93 28.31
C PRO A 502 -2.51 -9.88 27.21
N LYS A 503 -3.43 -10.57 26.54
CA LYS A 503 -3.14 -11.38 25.34
C LYS A 503 -3.53 -10.63 24.09
N PHE A 504 -2.68 -10.66 23.07
CA PHE A 504 -3.00 -10.05 21.78
C PHE A 504 -4.20 -10.77 21.16
N LEU A 505 -5.14 -10.00 20.62
CA LEU A 505 -6.38 -10.51 20.05
C LEU A 505 -6.43 -10.31 18.55
N LEU A 506 -6.39 -9.05 18.10
CA LEU A 506 -6.51 -8.70 16.69
C LEU A 506 -5.90 -7.32 16.41
N ARG A 507 -5.58 -7.08 15.13
CA ARG A 507 -5.09 -5.79 14.62
C ARG A 507 -6.07 -5.28 13.56
N TYR A 508 -6.51 -4.04 13.66
CA TYR A 508 -7.43 -3.41 12.71
C TYR A 508 -7.03 -1.95 12.44
N ASN A 509 -7.63 -1.32 11.43
CA ASN A 509 -7.48 0.11 11.17
C ASN A 509 -8.73 0.83 11.68
N SER A 510 -8.56 1.89 12.47
CA SER A 510 -9.61 2.82 12.90
C SER A 510 -9.66 3.98 11.94
N ASP A 511 -10.83 4.23 11.33
CA ASP A 511 -11.03 5.30 10.35
C ASP A 511 -11.55 6.57 11.05
N ASP A 512 -10.76 7.11 11.96
CA ASP A 512 -11.10 8.36 12.62
C ASP A 512 -10.97 9.54 11.62
N ASN A 513 -11.81 10.57 11.78
CA ASN A 513 -11.87 11.78 10.94
C ASN A 513 -10.51 12.53 10.78
N ASP A 514 -9.48 12.15 11.54
CA ASP A 514 -8.12 12.69 11.52
C ASP A 514 -7.08 11.82 10.76
N GLY A 515 -7.54 10.86 9.96
CA GLY A 515 -6.73 10.24 8.91
C GLY A 515 -6.12 8.89 9.25
N GLY A 516 -6.90 8.02 9.90
CA GLY A 516 -6.69 6.58 9.99
C GLY A 516 -5.47 6.12 10.81
N HIS A 517 -5.69 5.30 11.83
CA HIS A 517 -4.59 4.69 12.61
C HIS A 517 -4.82 3.20 12.89
N VAL A 518 -3.72 2.47 13.10
CA VAL A 518 -3.73 1.02 13.33
C VAL A 518 -3.94 0.75 14.81
N VAL A 519 -4.93 -0.04 15.20
CA VAL A 519 -5.14 -0.45 16.59
C VAL A 519 -4.71 -1.90 16.78
N TYR A 520 -3.88 -2.16 17.79
CA TYR A 520 -3.53 -3.48 18.30
C TYR A 520 -4.33 -3.73 19.57
N LEU A 521 -5.33 -4.61 19.48
CA LEU A 521 -6.22 -4.93 20.56
C LEU A 521 -5.72 -6.11 21.37
N TYR A 522 -5.68 -5.94 22.69
CA TYR A 522 -5.33 -6.95 23.68
C TYR A 522 -6.50 -7.20 24.63
N VAL A 523 -6.55 -8.39 25.22
CA VAL A 523 -7.64 -8.78 26.13
C VAL A 523 -7.09 -9.34 27.44
N ILE A 524 -7.71 -8.95 28.55
CA ILE A 524 -7.57 -9.57 29.87
C ILE A 524 -8.89 -10.26 30.21
N ASN A 525 -8.86 -11.58 30.43
CA ASN A 525 -10.02 -12.34 30.91
C ASN A 525 -9.89 -12.60 32.42
N LEU A 526 -10.87 -12.14 33.20
CA LEU A 526 -10.90 -12.31 34.65
C LEU A 526 -11.60 -13.61 35.10
N GLY A 527 -12.30 -14.32 34.21
CA GLY A 527 -13.11 -15.48 34.60
C GLY A 527 -14.41 -15.10 35.32
N THR A 528 -15.41 -15.99 35.29
CA THR A 528 -16.79 -15.70 35.72
C THR A 528 -16.99 -15.58 37.24
N GLU A 529 -16.02 -16.04 38.04
CA GLU A 529 -16.11 -16.11 39.52
C GLU A 529 -15.26 -15.04 40.23
N CYS A 530 -14.56 -14.16 39.49
CA CYS A 530 -13.69 -13.17 40.08
C CYS A 530 -14.43 -11.85 40.41
N PRO A 531 -14.15 -11.24 41.58
CA PRO A 531 -14.69 -9.92 41.92
C PRO A 531 -14.25 -8.87 40.89
N PRO A 532 -14.95 -7.71 40.82
CA PRO A 532 -14.53 -6.62 39.95
C PRO A 532 -13.04 -6.33 40.18
N PRO A 533 -12.25 -6.18 39.10
CA PRO A 533 -10.82 -5.95 39.24
C PRO A 533 -10.58 -4.66 40.05
N GLU A 534 -9.58 -4.66 40.93
CA GLU A 534 -9.08 -3.41 41.52
C GLU A 534 -8.40 -2.58 40.42
N VAL A 535 -9.19 -1.75 39.76
CA VAL A 535 -8.76 -0.90 38.65
C VAL A 535 -8.74 0.54 39.13
N THR A 536 -7.74 1.29 38.69
CA THR A 536 -7.56 2.70 39.05
C THR A 536 -8.60 3.65 38.41
N VAL A 537 -9.49 3.13 37.56
CA VAL A 537 -10.45 3.89 36.74
C VAL A 537 -11.86 3.32 36.97
N GLY A 538 -12.82 4.19 37.31
CA GLY A 538 -14.21 3.78 37.56
C GLY A 538 -14.93 3.34 36.28
N GLY A 539 -15.76 2.29 36.37
CA GLY A 539 -16.48 1.70 35.23
C GLY A 539 -17.41 0.55 35.63
N GLU A 540 -18.05 -0.06 34.63
CA GLU A 540 -18.98 -1.18 34.81
C GLU A 540 -18.81 -2.24 33.71
N PHE A 541 -19.16 -3.49 34.04
CA PHE A 541 -19.25 -4.57 33.05
C PHE A 541 -20.56 -4.51 32.27
N TRP A 542 -20.46 -4.51 30.95
CA TRP A 542 -21.61 -4.47 30.04
C TRP A 542 -21.63 -5.72 29.17
N CYS A 543 -22.77 -6.40 29.10
CA CYS A 543 -22.97 -7.55 28.22
C CYS A 543 -23.27 -7.11 26.78
N ALA A 544 -23.05 -8.01 25.82
CA ALA A 544 -23.33 -7.75 24.40
C ALA A 544 -24.78 -7.27 24.15
N ARG A 545 -25.75 -7.80 24.88
CA ARG A 545 -27.16 -7.36 24.77
C ARG A 545 -27.32 -5.88 25.14
N ARG A 546 -26.83 -5.48 26.32
CA ARG A 546 -26.86 -4.07 26.78
C ARG A 546 -26.15 -3.16 25.79
N ILE A 547 -24.98 -3.55 25.29
CA ILE A 547 -24.24 -2.76 24.31
C ILE A 547 -25.05 -2.55 23.02
N ASN A 548 -25.63 -3.61 22.43
CA ASN A 548 -26.44 -3.48 21.22
C ASN A 548 -27.68 -2.59 21.42
N GLU A 549 -28.32 -2.66 22.60
CA GLU A 549 -29.47 -1.81 22.93
C GLU A 549 -29.09 -0.32 23.08
N GLU A 550 -27.89 -0.04 23.62
CA GLU A 550 -27.41 1.32 23.89
C GLU A 550 -26.69 1.97 22.69
N ILE A 551 -26.17 1.20 21.72
CA ILE A 551 -25.57 1.73 20.47
C ILE A 551 -26.54 2.66 19.73
N ASN A 552 -27.83 2.32 19.71
CA ASN A 552 -28.84 3.11 19.01
C ASN A 552 -29.31 4.35 19.81
N LYS A 553 -28.98 4.42 21.10
CA LYS A 553 -29.32 5.55 21.99
C LYS A 553 -28.21 6.60 22.08
N GLY A 554 -27.09 6.40 21.38
CA GLY A 554 -25.98 7.35 21.37
C GLY A 554 -25.17 7.40 22.66
N MET A 555 -25.26 6.37 23.51
CA MET A 555 -24.59 6.31 24.82
C MET A 555 -23.14 5.77 24.75
N LEU A 556 -22.63 5.50 23.55
CA LEU A 556 -21.30 4.92 23.31
C LEU A 556 -20.54 5.80 22.32
N SER A 557 -19.22 5.92 22.54
CA SER A 557 -18.38 6.71 21.65
C SER A 557 -18.42 6.14 20.22
N PRO A 558 -18.32 6.99 19.17
CA PRO A 558 -18.22 6.52 17.78
C PRO A 558 -17.07 5.52 17.58
N VAL A 559 -15.95 5.76 18.27
CA VAL A 559 -14.76 4.89 18.26
C VAL A 559 -15.09 3.51 18.82
N PHE A 560 -15.79 3.44 19.96
CA PHE A 560 -16.21 2.16 20.53
C PHE A 560 -17.23 1.42 19.65
N LYS A 561 -18.12 2.15 18.96
CA LYS A 561 -19.12 1.54 18.06
C LYS A 561 -18.46 0.78 16.90
N GLU A 562 -17.41 1.34 16.32
CA GLU A 562 -16.61 0.68 15.29
C GLU A 562 -15.84 -0.51 15.87
N GLU A 563 -15.22 -0.33 17.03
CA GLU A 563 -14.49 -1.40 17.72
C GLU A 563 -15.40 -2.58 18.12
N TYR A 564 -16.64 -2.28 18.54
CA TYR A 564 -17.60 -3.29 18.93
C TYR A 564 -17.93 -4.27 17.79
N GLN A 565 -17.85 -3.82 16.52
CA GLN A 565 -18.01 -4.74 15.37
C GLN A 565 -16.92 -5.82 15.34
N TYR A 566 -15.69 -5.48 15.72
CA TYR A 566 -14.58 -6.41 15.84
C TYR A 566 -14.64 -7.24 17.15
N LEU A 567 -15.18 -6.67 18.22
CA LEU A 567 -15.30 -7.32 19.53
C LEU A 567 -16.50 -8.27 19.65
N LYS A 568 -17.61 -8.05 18.91
CA LYS A 568 -18.90 -8.75 19.11
C LYS A 568 -18.80 -10.27 19.07
N HIS A 569 -18.07 -10.81 18.09
CA HIS A 569 -17.85 -12.26 17.98
C HIS A 569 -16.60 -12.73 18.73
N THR A 570 -15.69 -11.81 19.03
CA THR A 570 -14.41 -12.12 19.67
C THR A 570 -14.49 -12.17 21.20
N ILE A 571 -15.39 -11.40 21.83
CA ILE A 571 -15.72 -11.50 23.27
C ILE A 571 -16.26 -12.91 23.60
N LEU A 572 -16.95 -13.56 22.66
CA LEU A 572 -17.42 -14.94 22.80
C LEU A 572 -16.27 -15.96 22.73
N LEU A 573 -15.28 -15.71 21.86
CA LEU A 573 -14.06 -16.52 21.69
C LEU A 573 -12.99 -16.27 22.76
N ALA A 574 -12.99 -15.13 23.42
CA ALA A 574 -11.94 -14.79 24.39
C ALA A 574 -11.98 -15.70 25.65
N ASN A 575 -13.09 -16.40 25.88
CA ASN A 575 -13.17 -17.48 26.88
C ASN A 575 -12.50 -18.80 26.44
N SER A 576 -12.29 -19.03 25.14
CA SER A 576 -11.56 -20.20 24.63
C SER A 576 -10.05 -19.94 24.47
N ILE A 577 -9.64 -18.68 24.27
CA ILE A 577 -8.23 -18.29 24.05
C ILE A 577 -7.47 -18.02 25.37
N VAL A 578 -8.17 -17.65 26.44
CA VAL A 578 -7.57 -17.37 27.75
C VAL A 578 -7.98 -18.47 28.72
N SER A 579 -7.00 -19.25 29.22
CA SER A 579 -7.27 -20.34 30.16
C SER A 579 -8.05 -19.83 31.38
N LYS A 580 -9.05 -20.60 31.82
CA LYS A 580 -9.73 -20.37 33.11
C LYS A 580 -8.68 -20.47 34.22
N ARG A 581 -8.13 -19.35 34.70
CA ARG A 581 -7.44 -19.32 35.99
C ARG A 581 -8.48 -19.11 37.07
N LYS A 582 -8.45 -19.96 38.11
CA LYS A 582 -9.15 -19.70 39.35
C LYS A 582 -8.53 -18.46 40.02
N CYS A 583 -9.36 -17.62 40.61
CA CYS A 583 -8.92 -16.41 41.30
C CYS A 583 -7.89 -16.76 42.40
N GLY A 584 -6.69 -16.18 42.33
CA GLY A 584 -5.62 -16.31 43.33
C GLY A 584 -4.63 -17.46 43.10
N ALA A 585 -3.52 -17.15 42.43
CA ALA A 585 -2.21 -17.81 42.58
C ALA A 585 -1.11 -16.89 42.05
#